data_AF-A0A150Q049-F1
#
_entry.id   AF-A0A150Q049-F1
#
_cell.length_a   1.000
_cell.length_b   1.000
_cell.length_c   1.000
_cell.angle_alpha   90.00
_cell.angle_beta   90.00
_cell.angle_gamma   90.00
#
_symmetry.space_group_name_H-M   'P 1'
#
loop_
_entity.id
_entity.type
_entity.pdbx_description
1 polymer ?
#
loop_
_entity_poly.entity_id
_entity_poly.type
_entity_poly.pdbx_seq_one_letter_code
_entity_poly.pdbx_strand_id
1 'polypeptide(L)' 'MRGPKPPKAIEGEDYYLEGSRVVFKAAYHLKRGYCCNSKCRHCPYREEAPAPAGEPVTVMVPRVKLL' A
#
# COMPACT_ATOMS: atom_id res chain seq x y z
N MET A 1 -11.89 13.46 0.10
CA MET A 1 -11.63 12.37 -0.87
C MET A 1 -11.87 11.04 -0.18
N ARG A 2 -12.91 10.29 -0.54
CA ARG A 2 -13.09 8.89 -0.09
C ARG A 2 -12.17 8.04 -0.96
N GLY A 3 -11.12 7.47 -0.39
CA GLY A 3 -10.26 6.52 -1.09
C GLY A 3 -11.02 5.25 -1.51
N PRO A 4 -10.39 4.37 -2.30
CA PRO A 4 -10.98 3.09 -2.65
C PRO A 4 -11.37 2.30 -1.39
N LYS A 5 -12.47 1.54 -1.48
CA LYS A 5 -12.96 0.71 -0.37
C LYS A 5 -11.85 -0.28 0.01
N PRO A 6 -11.37 -0.29 1.27
CA PRO A 6 -10.31 -1.20 1.66
C PRO A 6 -10.79 -2.66 1.57
N PRO A 7 -9.88 -3.60 1.29
CA PRO A 7 -10.20 -5.02 1.27
C PRO A 7 -10.60 -5.51 2.66
N LYS A 8 -11.29 -6.65 2.72
CA LYS A 8 -11.65 -7.31 3.97
C LYS A 8 -10.35 -7.74 4.68
N ALA A 9 -10.16 -7.28 5.91
CA ALA A 9 -8.99 -7.61 6.71
C ALA A 9 -9.19 -8.96 7.43
N ILE A 10 -8.13 -9.76 7.50
CA ILE A 10 -8.11 -11.06 8.18
C ILE A 10 -7.25 -10.95 9.45
N GLU A 11 -7.80 -11.36 10.60
CA GLU A 11 -7.06 -11.39 11.87
C GLU A 11 -5.91 -12.40 11.80
N GLY A 12 -4.74 -12.04 12.33
CA GLY A 12 -3.51 -12.83 12.24
C GLY A 12 -2.67 -12.50 11.01
N GLU A 13 -3.28 -12.23 9.86
CA GLU A 13 -2.59 -11.86 8.61
C GLU A 13 -2.44 -10.35 8.44
N ASP A 14 -3.56 -9.63 8.48
CA ASP A 14 -3.65 -8.21 8.16
C ASP A 14 -3.57 -7.33 9.40
N TYR A 15 -4.02 -7.84 10.53
CA TYR A 15 -3.98 -7.15 11.82
C TYR A 15 -3.92 -8.13 12.98
N TYR A 16 -3.65 -7.60 14.17
CA TYR A 16 -3.83 -8.31 15.44
C TYR A 16 -4.41 -7.36 16.49
N LEU A 17 -4.93 -7.92 17.57
CA LEU A 17 -5.42 -7.16 18.71
C LEU A 17 -4.31 -6.96 19.75
N GLU A 18 -4.07 -5.71 20.12
CA GLU A 18 -3.18 -5.31 21.22
C GLU A 18 -4.06 -4.67 22.30
N GLY A 19 -4.63 -5.51 23.17
CA GLY A 19 -5.67 -5.09 24.12
C GLY A 19 -6.96 -4.68 23.40
N SER A 20 -7.42 -3.44 23.61
CA SER A 20 -8.60 -2.89 22.95
C SER A 20 -8.31 -2.21 21.60
N ARG A 21 -7.08 -2.32 21.10
CA ARG A 21 -6.64 -1.66 19.86
C ARG A 21 -6.40 -2.68 18.76
N VAL A 22 -6.83 -2.33 17.54
CA VAL A 22 -6.52 -3.06 16.32
C VAL A 22 -5.21 -2.52 15.75
N VAL A 23 -4.22 -3.39 15.56
CA VAL A 23 -2.91 -3.04 14.99
C VAL A 23 -2.77 -3.68 13.62
N PHE A 24 -2.83 -2.86 12.57
CA PHE A 24 -2.64 -3.30 11.19
C PHE A 24 -1.15 -3.57 10.90
N LYS A 25 -0.90 -4.70 10.23
CA LYS A 25 0.41 -5.11 9.72
C LYS A 25 0.67 -4.52 8.33
N ALA A 26 1.91 -4.64 7.86
CA ALA A 26 2.31 -4.19 6.52
C ALA A 26 1.48 -4.82 5.40
N ALA A 27 1.08 -6.10 5.54
CA ALA A 27 0.26 -6.82 4.57
C ALA A 27 -1.06 -6.10 4.27
N TYR A 28 -1.76 -5.60 5.30
CA TYR A 28 -2.98 -4.82 5.12
C TYR A 28 -2.75 -3.52 4.34
N HIS A 29 -1.65 -2.82 4.65
CA HIS A 29 -1.31 -1.57 3.98
C HIS A 29 -0.93 -1.78 2.50
N LEU A 30 -0.32 -2.92 2.17
CA LEU A 30 -0.08 -3.34 0.78
C LEU A 30 -1.40 -3.69 0.07
N LYS A 31 -2.27 -4.51 0.68
CA LYS A 31 -3.60 -4.85 0.12
C LYS A 31 -4.47 -3.60 -0.12
N ARG A 32 -4.36 -2.59 0.75
CA ARG A 32 -5.01 -1.28 0.60
C ARG A 32 -4.47 -0.47 -0.59
N GLY A 33 -3.21 -0.67 -0.95
CA GLY A 33 -2.59 -0.09 -2.15
C GLY A 33 -2.21 1.39 -2.06
N TYR A 34 -2.29 2.05 -0.89
CA TYR A 34 -1.83 3.44 -0.74
C TYR A 34 -1.44 3.82 0.69
N CYS A 35 -0.54 4.81 0.82
CA CYS A 35 -0.19 5.45 2.09
C CYS A 35 -1.24 6.49 2.50
N CYS A 36 -1.72 6.44 3.75
CA CYS A 36 -2.63 7.45 4.32
C CYS A 36 -1.93 8.64 4.97
N ASN A 37 -0.59 8.65 5.07
CA ASN A 37 0.18 9.62 5.84
C ASN A 37 -0.18 9.72 7.34
N SER A 38 -0.91 8.75 7.89
CA SER A 38 -1.31 8.70 9.32
C SER A 38 -0.21 8.20 10.26
N LYS A 39 1.03 8.10 9.78
CA LYS A 39 2.20 7.69 10.56
C LYS A 39 2.07 6.32 11.25
N CYS A 40 1.47 5.33 10.57
CA CYS A 40 1.28 3.97 11.09
C CYS A 40 2.62 3.27 11.40
N ARG A 41 2.63 2.42 12.45
CA ARG A 41 3.81 1.68 12.93
C ARG A 41 4.37 0.69 11.90
N HIS A 42 3.49 -0.02 11.19
CA HIS A 42 3.86 -1.03 10.18
C HIS A 42 3.69 -0.52 8.74
N CYS A 43 3.82 0.78 8.50
CA CYS A 43 3.60 1.35 7.16
C CYS A 43 4.73 0.92 6.21
N PRO A 44 4.45 0.17 5.13
CA PRO A 44 5.46 -0.28 4.17
C PRO A 44 5.92 0.82 3.20
N TYR A 45 5.26 1.99 3.20
CA TYR A 45 5.56 3.09 2.28
C TYR A 45 6.50 4.16 2.89
N ARG A 46 7.08 3.88 4.06
CA ARG A 46 8.05 4.77 4.71
C ARG A 46 9.47 4.37 4.31
N GLU A 47 10.38 5.33 4.37
CA GLU A 47 11.72 5.31 3.76
C GLU A 47 12.64 4.15 4.20
N GLU A 48 12.32 3.41 5.27
CA GLU A 48 13.06 2.18 5.65
C GLU A 48 12.65 0.91 4.91
N ALA A 49 11.57 0.89 4.12
CA ALA A 49 11.22 -0.28 3.33
C ALA A 49 12.10 -0.32 2.06
N PRO A 50 12.99 -1.33 1.87
CA PRO A 50 13.69 -1.47 0.61
C PRO A 50 12.64 -1.57 -0.50
N ALA A 51 12.73 -0.66 -1.47
CA ALA A 51 11.84 -0.65 -2.62
C ALA A 51 11.74 -2.08 -3.19
N PRO A 52 10.54 -2.59 -3.50
CA PRO A 52 10.43 -3.90 -4.12
C PRO A 52 11.30 -3.89 -5.37
N ALA A 53 12.30 -4.78 -5.40
CA ALA A 53 13.18 -4.93 -6.54
C ALA A 53 12.37 -5.54 -7.69
N GLY A 54 12.03 -4.71 -8.66
CA GLY A 54 11.31 -5.08 -9.89
C GLY A 54 10.18 -4.09 -10.13
N GLU A 55 10.08 -3.41 -11.26
CA GLU A 55 10.68 -3.53 -12.58
C GLU A 55 10.19 -2.27 -13.35
N PRO A 56 10.99 -1.65 -14.23
CA PRO A 56 10.53 -0.47 -14.95
C PRO A 56 9.42 -0.86 -15.93
N VAL A 57 8.17 -0.48 -15.62
CA VAL A 57 7.06 -0.52 -16.58
C VAL A 57 7.36 0.47 -17.70
N THR A 58 7.94 -0.04 -18.80
CA THR A 58 8.13 0.73 -20.04
C THR A 58 6.77 0.98 -20.67
N VAL A 59 6.18 2.13 -20.36
CA VAL A 59 4.99 2.61 -21.09
C VAL A 59 5.45 3.09 -22.46
N MET A 60 5.28 2.24 -23.47
CA MET A 60 5.47 2.62 -24.87
C MET A 60 4.31 3.54 -25.28
N VAL A 61 4.52 4.85 -25.16
CA VAL A 61 3.56 5.85 -25.64
C VAL A 61 3.60 5.85 -27.17
N PRO A 62 2.48 5.62 -27.88
CA PRO A 62 2.45 5.75 -29.32
C PRO A 62 2.70 7.20 -29.69
N ARG A 63 3.77 7.46 -30.45
CA ARG A 63 4.12 8.77 -31.00
C ARG A 63 3.03 9.17 -32.00
N VAL A 64 1.96 9.80 -31.52
CA VAL A 64 0.96 10.43 -32.38
C VAL A 64 1.71 11.55 -33.11
N LYS A 65 1.94 11.34 -34.41
CA LYS A 65 2.63 12.27 -35.29
C LYS A 65 1.68 13.45 -35.51
N LEU A 66 1.98 14.56 -34.85
CA LEU A 66 1.32 15.85 -35.06
C LEU A 66 1.60 16.26 -36.52
N LEU A 67 0.62 16.00 -37.38
CA LEU A 67 0.53 16.52 -38.75
C LEU A 67 -0.31 17.80 -38.71
#